data_AF-A0A660TDU1-F1
#
_entry.id   AF-A0A660TDU1-F1
#
_cell.length_a   1.000
_cell.length_b   1.000
_cell.length_c   1.000
_cell.angle_alpha   90.00
_cell.angle_beta   90.00
_cell.angle_gamma   90.00
#
_symmetry.space_group_name_H-M   'P 1'
#
loop_
_entity.id
_entity.type
_entity.pdbx_description
1 polymer ?
#
loop_
_entity_poly.entity_id
_entity_poly.type
_entity_poly.pdbx_seq_one_letter_code
_entity_poly.pdbx_strand_id
1 'polypeptide(L)'
;MKYKFQHGEMRIRKAEGDGGSGLPHNDIRIIRHNSGIPVIKALGLEDAYYGMGIMHAYDRMFQMWFVKVLSEGRAAEIFGDREDLINIDKYFRTLKFRSNGSSDKSRASDFTDNFSKLLNAYITGVEDFRKSGYVPFEFRVTGYKPEPWEQEDVFALSRIMAYVGLGKSGSCGKGYCRCYSSG
;
A
#
# COMPACT_ATOMS: atom_id res chain seq x y z
N MET A 1 -0.76 -23.60 1.76
CA MET A 1 -0.70 -22.12 1.74
C MET A 1 -0.53 -21.61 3.16
N LYS A 2 0.54 -20.86 3.42
CA LYS A 2 0.96 -20.42 4.78
C LYS A 2 -0.09 -19.52 5.48
N TYR A 3 -0.78 -18.69 4.70
CA TYR A 3 -1.75 -17.72 5.20
C TYR A 3 -3.17 -18.15 4.80
N LYS A 4 -3.85 -18.93 5.63
CA LYS A 4 -5.23 -19.39 5.38
C LYS A 4 -6.06 -19.31 6.65
N PHE A 5 -7.30 -18.84 6.51
CA PHE A 5 -8.28 -18.89 7.59
C PHE A 5 -8.82 -20.32 7.77
N GLN A 6 -8.86 -20.78 9.01
CA GLN A 6 -9.50 -22.01 9.45
C GLN A 6 -10.54 -21.63 10.51
N HIS A 7 -11.82 -21.94 10.27
CA HIS A 7 -12.92 -21.61 11.18
C HIS A 7 -12.97 -20.12 11.62
N GLY A 8 -12.62 -19.20 10.71
CA GLY A 8 -12.60 -17.76 10.99
C GLY A 8 -11.34 -17.25 11.70
N GLU A 9 -10.37 -18.12 11.99
CA GLU A 9 -9.09 -17.76 12.61
C GLU A 9 -7.92 -18.07 11.67
N MET A 10 -6.95 -17.16 11.57
CA MET A 10 -5.63 -17.41 10.97
C MET A 10 -4.58 -17.29 12.06
N ARG A 11 -3.68 -18.28 12.13
CA ARG A 11 -2.55 -18.28 13.06
C ARG A 11 -1.25 -18.16 12.28
N ILE A 12 -0.45 -17.16 12.64
CA ILE A 12 0.89 -16.98 12.09
C ILE A 12 1.85 -17.26 13.24
N ARG A 13 2.63 -18.34 13.09
CA ARG A 13 3.62 -18.71 14.10
C ARG A 13 4.83 -17.78 14.03
N LYS A 14 5.49 -17.62 15.17
CA LYS A 14 6.81 -17.01 15.27
C LYS A 14 7.75 -17.58 14.21
N ALA A 15 8.60 -16.71 13.65
CA ALA A 15 9.67 -17.17 12.77
C ALA A 15 10.71 -17.99 13.56
N GLU A 16 10.87 -19.27 13.20
CA GLU A 16 11.97 -20.11 13.69
C GLU A 16 13.21 -19.81 12.84
N GLY A 17 14.33 -19.50 13.50
CA GLY A 17 15.49 -18.88 12.86
C GLY A 17 16.19 -19.77 11.83
N ASP A 18 16.25 -19.29 10.59
CA ASP A 18 17.43 -19.20 9.71
C ASP A 18 16.96 -18.59 8.36
N GLY A 19 17.34 -17.33 8.08
CA GLY A 19 17.21 -16.72 6.74
C GLY A 19 16.03 -15.77 6.46
N GLY A 20 15.14 -15.54 7.43
CA GLY A 20 14.02 -14.59 7.32
C GLY A 20 14.25 -13.26 8.04
N SER A 21 13.40 -12.27 7.77
CA SER A 21 13.35 -10.91 8.37
C SER A 21 13.28 -10.84 9.91
N GLY A 22 13.25 -11.98 10.61
CA GLY A 22 13.11 -12.06 12.06
C GLY A 22 11.68 -11.87 12.57
N LEU A 23 10.70 -11.68 11.68
CA LEU A 23 9.30 -11.42 12.03
C LEU A 23 8.38 -12.59 11.64
N PRO A 24 7.30 -12.84 12.41
CA PRO A 24 6.96 -12.16 13.65
C PRO A 24 7.77 -12.69 14.85
N HIS A 25 8.00 -11.83 15.86
CA HIS A 25 8.73 -12.15 17.09
C HIS A 25 7.96 -13.13 17.98
N ASN A 26 6.63 -13.06 17.94
CA ASN A 26 5.70 -13.92 18.66
C ASN A 26 4.58 -14.42 17.74
N ASP A 27 3.81 -15.39 18.23
CA ASP A 27 2.62 -15.87 17.53
C ASP A 27 1.56 -14.75 17.40
N ILE A 28 1.02 -14.61 16.19
CA ILE A 28 -0.06 -13.69 15.87
C ILE A 28 -1.33 -14.49 15.59
N ARG A 29 -2.46 -14.03 16.15
CA ARG A 29 -3.79 -14.56 15.85
C ARG A 29 -4.62 -13.50 15.17
N ILE A 30 -5.17 -13.84 14.01
CA ILE A 30 -6.07 -12.96 13.25
C ILE A 30 -7.44 -13.61 13.24
N ILE A 31 -8.44 -12.91 13.77
CA ILE A 31 -9.81 -13.39 13.86
C ILE A 31 -10.66 -12.56 12.92
N ARG A 32 -11.41 -13.21 12.03
CA ARG A 32 -12.33 -12.53 11.13
C ARG A 32 -13.74 -12.64 11.67
N HIS A 33 -14.35 -11.49 11.99
CA HIS A 33 -15.76 -11.46 12.40
C HIS A 33 -16.68 -11.73 11.22
N ASN A 34 -17.95 -12.03 11.50
CA ASN A 34 -18.99 -12.24 10.47
C ASN A 34 -19.18 -11.02 9.55
N SER A 35 -18.83 -9.81 10.01
CA SER A 35 -18.82 -8.59 9.20
C SER A 35 -17.64 -8.50 8.22
N GLY A 36 -16.73 -9.47 8.22
CA GLY A 36 -15.53 -9.49 7.38
C GLY A 36 -14.35 -8.68 7.93
N ILE A 37 -14.53 -7.96 9.05
CA ILE A 37 -13.50 -7.13 9.68
C ILE A 37 -12.48 -8.03 10.40
N PRO A 38 -11.18 -7.96 10.07
CA PRO A 38 -10.14 -8.72 10.76
C PRO A 38 -9.71 -8.00 12.05
N VAL A 39 -9.55 -8.77 13.12
CA VAL A 39 -8.98 -8.34 14.40
C VAL A 39 -7.65 -9.06 14.59
N ILE A 40 -6.58 -8.27 14.71
CA ILE A 40 -5.21 -8.78 14.87
C ILE A 40 -4.85 -8.75 16.35
N LYS A 41 -4.54 -9.92 16.91
CA LYS A 41 -4.05 -10.10 18.28
C LYS A 41 -2.57 -10.45 18.24
N ALA A 42 -1.74 -9.58 18.77
CA ALA A 42 -0.29 -9.71 18.84
C ALA A 42 0.24 -9.21 20.20
N LEU A 43 1.42 -9.68 20.61
CA LEU A 43 2.05 -9.27 21.87
C LEU A 43 2.85 -7.97 21.76
N GLY A 44 3.35 -7.66 20.56
CA GLY A 44 4.13 -6.44 20.29
C GLY A 44 3.56 -5.62 19.13
N LEU A 45 3.94 -4.35 19.07
CA LEU A 45 3.52 -3.46 17.98
C LEU A 45 4.09 -3.91 16.62
N GLU A 46 5.36 -4.33 16.55
CA GLU A 46 5.94 -4.82 15.29
C GLU A 46 5.16 -6.03 14.75
N ASP A 47 4.81 -6.99 15.61
CA ASP A 47 3.99 -8.15 15.25
C ASP A 47 2.58 -7.73 14.77
N ALA A 48 1.99 -6.71 15.40
CA ALA A 48 0.70 -6.17 14.98
C ALA A 48 0.75 -5.52 13.58
N TYR A 49 1.79 -4.72 13.31
CA TYR A 49 2.00 -4.08 12.00
C TYR A 49 2.33 -5.11 10.92
N TYR A 50 3.12 -6.14 11.24
CA TYR A 50 3.37 -7.28 10.37
C TYR A 50 2.06 -8.01 10.01
N GLY A 51 1.22 -8.33 10.99
CA GLY A 51 -0.10 -8.90 10.76
C GLY A 51 -1.00 -7.99 9.91
N MET A 52 -0.90 -6.68 10.08
CA MET A 52 -1.65 -5.70 9.28
C MET A 52 -1.22 -5.71 7.82
N GLY A 53 0.09 -5.79 7.56
CA GLY A 53 0.64 -5.95 6.21
C GLY A 53 0.13 -7.20 5.51
N ILE A 54 0.12 -8.34 6.22
CA ILE A 54 -0.46 -9.58 5.69
C ILE A 54 -1.93 -9.42 5.34
N MET A 55 -2.75 -8.81 6.22
CA MET A 55 -4.17 -8.66 5.95
C MET A 55 -4.47 -7.69 4.82
N HIS A 56 -3.72 -6.60 4.70
CA HIS A 56 -3.83 -5.69 3.57
C HIS A 56 -3.46 -6.39 2.26
N ALA A 57 -2.41 -7.21 2.24
CA ALA A 57 -2.07 -8.00 1.06
C ALA A 57 -3.12 -9.09 0.79
N TYR A 58 -3.71 -9.70 1.82
CA TYR A 58 -4.77 -10.69 1.65
C TYR A 58 -6.03 -10.10 1.00
N ASP A 59 -6.49 -8.95 1.49
CA ASP A 59 -7.78 -8.36 1.08
C ASP A 59 -7.65 -7.36 -0.07
N ARG A 60 -6.53 -6.64 -0.17
CA ARG A 60 -6.38 -5.42 -0.99
C ARG A 60 -5.14 -5.42 -1.87
N MET A 61 -4.48 -6.54 -2.10
CA MET A 61 -3.25 -6.59 -2.92
C MET A 61 -3.42 -5.95 -4.29
N PHE A 62 -4.51 -6.23 -5.01
CA PHE A 62 -4.75 -5.60 -6.31
C PHE A 62 -4.95 -4.09 -6.18
N GLN A 63 -5.71 -3.62 -5.19
CA GLN A 63 -5.90 -2.19 -4.93
C GLN A 63 -4.57 -1.49 -4.61
N MET A 64 -3.75 -2.08 -3.74
CA MET A 64 -2.43 -1.53 -3.37
C MET A 64 -1.52 -1.43 -4.57
N TRP A 65 -1.43 -2.51 -5.35
CA TRP A 65 -0.64 -2.55 -6.58
C TRP A 65 -1.14 -1.55 -7.63
N PHE A 66 -2.46 -1.42 -7.79
CA PHE A 66 -3.05 -0.47 -8.73
C PHE A 66 -2.69 0.98 -8.38
N VAL A 67 -2.74 1.34 -7.09
CA VAL A 67 -2.32 2.67 -6.65
C VAL A 67 -0.81 2.88 -6.83
N LYS A 68 0.01 1.84 -6.63
CA LYS A 68 1.45 1.89 -6.96
C LYS A 68 1.68 2.22 -8.43
N VAL A 69 1.03 1.49 -9.34
CA VAL A 69 1.11 1.71 -10.79
C VAL A 69 0.67 3.13 -11.18
N LEU A 70 -0.42 3.62 -10.60
CA LEU A 70 -0.86 5.00 -10.80
C LEU A 70 0.18 6.01 -10.29
N SER A 71 0.78 5.75 -9.13
CA SER A 71 1.80 6.63 -8.54
C SER A 71 3.07 6.75 -9.39
N GLU A 72 3.39 5.69 -10.15
CA GLU A 72 4.49 5.65 -11.11
C GLU A 72 4.12 6.25 -12.48
N GLY A 73 2.81 6.46 -12.72
CA GLY A 73 2.27 6.83 -14.02
C GLY A 73 2.58 5.76 -15.07
N ARG A 74 2.22 4.51 -14.78
CA ARG A 74 2.39 3.34 -15.66
C ARG A 74 1.06 2.64 -15.96
N ALA A 75 -0.07 3.33 -15.81
CA ALA A 75 -1.38 2.74 -16.04
C ALA A 75 -1.62 2.39 -17.51
N ALA A 76 -1.15 3.22 -18.45
CA ALA A 76 -1.26 2.95 -19.88
C ALA A 76 -0.50 1.68 -20.29
N GLU A 77 0.66 1.42 -19.66
CA GLU A 77 1.47 0.22 -19.91
C GLU A 77 0.70 -1.08 -19.62
N ILE A 78 -0.24 -1.05 -18.67
CA ILE A 78 -0.89 -2.26 -18.16
C ILE A 78 -2.34 -2.38 -18.64
N PHE A 79 -3.07 -1.26 -18.74
CA PHE A 79 -4.48 -1.26 -19.13
C PHE A 79 -4.70 -0.85 -20.60
N GLY A 80 -3.61 -0.59 -21.34
CA GLY A 80 -3.60 -0.28 -22.76
C GLY A 80 -3.39 1.20 -23.07
N ASP A 81 -2.88 1.46 -24.28
CA ASP A 81 -2.47 2.78 -24.76
C ASP A 81 -3.65 3.67 -25.18
N ARG A 82 -4.54 3.95 -24.21
CA ARG A 82 -5.65 4.88 -24.41
C ARG A 82 -5.23 6.29 -24.02
N GLU A 83 -5.70 7.29 -24.76
CA GLU A 83 -5.30 8.69 -24.58
C GLU A 83 -5.63 9.23 -23.19
N ASP A 84 -6.74 8.79 -22.59
CA ASP A 84 -7.11 9.11 -21.20
C ASP A 84 -6.08 8.59 -20.19
N LEU A 85 -5.64 7.34 -20.33
CA LEU A 85 -4.63 6.73 -19.46
C LEU A 85 -3.26 7.39 -19.62
N ILE A 86 -2.87 7.72 -20.85
CA ILE A 86 -1.62 8.44 -21.11
C ILE A 86 -1.63 9.82 -20.44
N ASN A 87 -2.77 10.53 -20.48
CA ASN A 87 -2.90 11.83 -19.83
C ASN A 87 -2.85 11.71 -18.30
N ILE A 88 -3.46 10.65 -17.73
CA ILE A 88 -3.37 10.35 -16.30
C ILE A 88 -1.92 10.06 -15.91
N ASP A 89 -1.21 9.23 -16.67
CA ASP A 89 0.19 8.89 -16.39
C ASP A 89 1.10 10.13 -16.42
N LYS A 90 0.93 11.01 -17.41
CA LYS A 90 1.63 12.30 -17.49
C LYS A 90 1.33 13.17 -16.26
N TYR A 91 0.08 13.22 -15.83
CA TYR A 91 -0.35 14.00 -14.68
C TYR A 91 0.29 13.49 -13.38
N PHE A 92 0.23 12.18 -13.11
CA PHE A 92 0.81 11.58 -11.91
C PHE A 92 2.35 11.69 -11.89
N ARG A 93 3.01 11.56 -13.05
CA ARG A 93 4.46 11.82 -13.18
C ARG A 93 4.83 13.28 -12.90
N THR A 94 3.96 14.22 -13.23
CA THR A 94 4.17 15.65 -12.95
C THR A 94 4.06 15.94 -11.45
N LEU A 95 3.13 15.28 -10.75
CA LEU A 95 2.96 15.40 -9.31
C LEU A 95 4.07 14.70 -8.50
N LYS A 96 4.83 13.78 -9.11
CA LYS A 96 5.97 13.09 -8.50
C LYS A 96 5.63 12.43 -7.16
N PHE A 97 4.50 11.72 -7.11
CA PHE A 97 4.05 11.05 -5.88
C PHE A 97 5.06 10.02 -5.37
N ARG A 98 5.67 9.26 -6.28
CA ARG A 98 6.81 8.39 -6.00
C ARG A 98 8.09 9.10 -6.42
N SER A 99 9.02 9.30 -5.48
CA SER A 99 10.35 9.83 -5.81
C SER A 99 11.22 8.66 -6.27
N ASN A 100 11.75 8.74 -7.49
CA ASN A 100 12.65 7.71 -8.05
C ASN A 100 14.08 7.81 -7.48
N GLY A 101 14.28 8.26 -6.23
CA GLY A 101 15.61 8.59 -5.73
C GLY A 101 15.75 8.88 -4.24
N SER A 102 16.97 9.31 -3.87
CA SER A 102 17.52 9.50 -2.52
C SER A 102 16.76 10.47 -1.61
N SER A 103 15.89 11.33 -2.14
CA SER A 103 15.19 12.38 -1.38
C SER A 103 14.18 11.86 -0.37
N ASP A 104 13.57 10.69 -0.65
CA ASP A 104 12.66 10.06 0.31
C ASP A 104 13.41 9.16 1.30
N LYS A 105 14.54 8.58 0.90
CA LYS A 105 15.44 7.86 1.81
C LYS A 105 16.06 8.79 2.87
N SER A 106 16.38 10.03 2.51
CA SER A 106 16.84 11.05 3.48
C SER A 106 15.72 11.56 4.39
N ARG A 107 14.45 11.42 4.00
CA ARG A 107 13.31 11.71 4.88
C ARG A 107 12.94 10.53 5.75
N ALA A 108 13.19 9.31 5.28
CA ALA A 108 13.09 8.10 6.08
C ALA A 108 14.02 8.17 7.31
N SER A 109 15.20 8.78 7.18
CA SER A 109 16.12 9.05 8.30
C SER A 109 15.65 10.13 9.27
N ASP A 110 14.63 10.93 8.93
CA ASP A 110 14.05 11.92 9.84
C ASP A 110 13.01 11.31 10.79
N PHE A 111 12.54 10.09 10.51
CA PHE A 111 11.61 9.40 11.38
C PHE A 111 12.32 8.80 12.59
N THR A 112 11.60 8.73 13.71
CA THR A 112 12.10 8.02 14.89
C THR A 112 12.37 6.56 14.55
N ASP A 113 13.43 5.98 15.14
CA ASP A 113 13.78 4.56 14.97
C ASP A 113 12.59 3.62 15.17
N ASN A 114 11.69 3.98 16.09
CA ASN A 114 10.46 3.24 16.35
C ASN A 114 9.52 3.21 15.14
N PHE A 115 9.30 4.34 14.46
CA PHE A 115 8.45 4.37 13.27
C PHE A 115 9.05 3.54 12.13
N SER A 116 10.35 3.66 11.91
CA SER A 116 11.05 2.89 10.88
C SER A 116 10.95 1.37 11.12
N LYS A 117 11.03 0.92 12.37
CA LYS A 117 10.79 -0.50 12.73
C LYS A 117 9.37 -0.95 12.41
N LEU A 118 8.36 -0.17 12.78
CA LEU A 118 6.95 -0.50 12.50
C LEU A 118 6.64 -0.52 11.00
N LEU A 119 7.18 0.46 10.26
CA LEU A 119 7.04 0.52 8.80
C LEU A 119 7.69 -0.70 8.13
N ASN A 120 8.90 -1.06 8.56
CA ASN A 120 9.57 -2.27 8.08
C ASN A 120 8.79 -3.53 8.39
N ALA A 121 8.21 -3.64 9.60
CA ALA A 121 7.40 -4.78 9.98
C ALA A 121 6.16 -4.92 9.07
N TYR A 122 5.48 -3.80 8.77
CA TYR A 122 4.36 -3.77 7.84
C TYR A 122 4.75 -4.23 6.43
N ILE A 123 5.82 -3.66 5.86
CA ILE A 123 6.29 -3.99 4.50
C ILE A 123 6.70 -5.47 4.43
N THR A 124 7.37 -5.96 5.46
CA THR A 124 7.75 -7.37 5.57
C THR A 124 6.53 -8.29 5.54
N GLY A 125 5.45 -7.92 6.22
CA GLY A 125 4.19 -8.67 6.19
C GLY A 125 3.55 -8.73 4.79
N VAL A 126 3.55 -7.60 4.08
CA VAL A 126 3.05 -7.53 2.69
C VAL A 126 3.89 -8.43 1.78
N GLU A 127 5.22 -8.34 1.89
CA GLU A 127 6.15 -9.07 1.03
C GLU A 127 6.14 -10.57 1.31
N ASP A 128 6.04 -10.99 2.57
CA ASP A 128 5.91 -12.40 2.94
C ASP A 128 4.61 -13.01 2.40
N PHE A 129 3.51 -12.25 2.44
CA PHE A 129 2.27 -12.69 1.83
C PHE A 129 2.39 -12.79 0.30
N ARG A 130 3.02 -11.82 -0.36
CA ARG A 130 3.32 -11.87 -1.81
C ARG A 130 4.14 -13.10 -2.18
N LYS A 131 5.20 -13.38 -1.42
CA LYS A 131 6.07 -14.56 -1.60
C LYS A 131 5.36 -15.88 -1.35
N SER A 132 4.24 -15.89 -0.63
CA SER A 132 3.45 -17.12 -0.43
C SER A 132 2.81 -17.67 -1.71
N GLY A 133 2.82 -16.88 -2.80
CA GLY A 133 2.34 -17.30 -4.12
C GLY A 133 0.84 -17.12 -4.32
N TYR A 134 0.14 -16.50 -3.38
CA TYR A 134 -1.27 -16.15 -3.58
C TYR A 134 -1.40 -15.01 -4.59
N VAL A 135 -2.13 -15.25 -5.67
CA VAL A 135 -2.39 -14.27 -6.73
C VAL A 135 -3.90 -14.08 -6.86
N PRO A 136 -4.43 -12.90 -6.52
CA PRO A 136 -5.84 -12.56 -6.74
C PRO A 136 -6.28 -12.74 -8.20
N PHE A 137 -7.58 -12.92 -8.42
CA PHE A 137 -8.13 -13.15 -9.76
C PHE A 137 -7.82 -11.99 -10.72
N GLU A 138 -7.85 -10.77 -10.23
CA GLU A 138 -7.63 -9.54 -10.99
C GLU A 138 -6.26 -9.53 -11.69
N PHE A 139 -5.22 -10.06 -11.04
CA PHE A 139 -3.89 -10.20 -11.64
C PHE A 139 -3.84 -11.25 -12.76
N ARG A 140 -4.70 -12.28 -12.69
CA ARG A 140 -4.81 -13.26 -13.79
C ARG A 140 -5.46 -12.64 -15.03
N VAL A 141 -6.36 -11.67 -14.85
CA VAL A 141 -7.01 -10.95 -15.95
C VAL A 141 -6.04 -9.96 -16.61
N THR A 142 -5.24 -9.23 -15.82
CA THR A 142 -4.28 -8.26 -16.36
C THR A 142 -3.01 -8.91 -16.88
N GLY A 143 -2.75 -10.19 -16.56
CA GLY A 143 -1.50 -10.87 -16.89
C GLY A 143 -0.29 -10.36 -16.11
N TYR A 144 -0.48 -9.41 -15.18
CA TYR A 144 0.58 -8.78 -14.43
C TYR A 144 0.93 -9.57 -13.17
N LYS A 145 2.20 -9.53 -12.75
CA LYS A 145 2.66 -10.18 -11.52
C LYS A 145 2.90 -9.15 -10.42
N PRO A 146 2.49 -9.41 -9.16
CA PRO A 146 2.77 -8.51 -8.05
C PRO A 146 4.28 -8.25 -7.88
N GLU A 147 4.67 -6.99 -8.01
CA GLU A 147 6.04 -6.51 -7.76
C GLU A 147 6.34 -6.41 -6.26
N PRO A 148 7.64 -6.39 -5.86
CA PRO A 148 8.03 -6.11 -4.48
C PRO A 148 7.46 -4.77 -3.99
N TRP A 149 7.11 -4.74 -2.70
CA TRP A 149 6.62 -3.54 -2.03
C TRP A 149 7.75 -2.87 -1.25
N GLU A 150 7.97 -1.57 -1.49
CA GLU A 150 9.05 -0.79 -0.87
C GLU A 150 8.53 0.29 0.08
N GLN A 151 9.43 0.93 0.85
CA GLN A 151 9.06 2.02 1.75
C GLN A 151 8.48 3.21 0.98
N GLU A 152 9.07 3.50 -0.18
CA GLU A 152 8.66 4.56 -1.10
C GLU A 152 7.22 4.36 -1.58
N ASP A 153 6.74 3.11 -1.70
CA ASP A 153 5.34 2.83 -2.08
C ASP A 153 4.36 3.24 -0.98
N VAL A 154 4.75 3.10 0.29
CA VAL A 154 3.92 3.53 1.43
C VAL A 154 3.81 5.06 1.46
N PHE A 155 4.91 5.77 1.18
CA PHE A 155 4.89 7.23 1.08
C PHE A 155 4.13 7.72 -0.15
N ALA A 156 4.26 7.05 -1.29
CA ALA A 156 3.50 7.39 -2.49
C ALA A 156 1.99 7.22 -2.23
N LEU A 157 1.59 6.11 -1.60
CA LEU A 157 0.21 5.87 -1.21
C LEU A 157 -0.31 6.95 -0.25
N SER A 158 0.45 7.33 0.78
CA SER A 158 0.03 8.36 1.72
C SER A 158 -0.14 9.73 1.06
N ARG A 159 0.75 10.10 0.13
CA ARG A 159 0.65 11.34 -0.66
C ARG A 159 -0.57 11.35 -1.58
N ILE A 160 -0.84 10.23 -2.26
CA ILE A 160 -2.03 10.11 -3.11
C ILE A 160 -3.30 10.23 -2.28
N MET A 161 -3.37 9.54 -1.14
CA MET A 161 -4.54 9.62 -0.25
C MET A 161 -4.73 11.04 0.30
N ALA A 162 -3.65 11.72 0.67
CA ALA A 162 -3.71 13.12 1.09
C ALA A 162 -4.18 14.04 -0.06
N TYR A 163 -3.63 13.86 -1.26
CA TYR A 163 -4.00 14.65 -2.43
C TYR A 163 -5.47 14.45 -2.83
N VAL A 164 -5.93 13.20 -2.94
CA VAL A 164 -7.33 12.88 -3.30
C VAL A 164 -8.29 13.32 -2.20
N GLY A 165 -7.91 13.18 -0.92
CA GLY A 165 -8.69 13.64 0.23
C GLY A 165 -8.84 15.15 0.28
N LEU A 166 -7.77 15.90 0.00
CA LEU A 166 -7.75 17.37 0.03
C LEU A 166 -8.20 18.02 -1.28
N GLY A 167 -8.13 17.30 -2.40
CA GLY A 167 -8.45 17.78 -3.74
C GLY A 167 -9.91 18.19 -3.94
N LYS A 168 -10.81 17.86 -3.00
CA LYS A 168 -12.20 18.36 -2.99
C LYS A 168 -12.32 19.86 -2.68
N SER A 169 -11.23 20.52 -2.25
CA SER A 169 -11.22 21.97 -1.97
C SER A 169 -10.98 22.85 -3.21
N GLY A 170 -10.61 22.26 -4.36
CA GLY A 170 -10.21 23.01 -5.57
C GLY A 170 -11.28 23.18 -6.65
N SER A 171 -12.51 22.70 -6.44
CA SER A 171 -13.61 23.02 -7.36
C SER A 171 -14.08 24.45 -7.13
N CYS A 172 -13.25 25.43 -7.49
CA CYS A 172 -13.77 26.73 -7.89
C CYS A 172 -14.57 26.47 -9.18
N GLY A 173 -15.85 26.19 -9.00
CA GLY A 173 -16.78 26.01 -10.11
C GLY A 173 -16.67 27.23 -11.02
N LYS A 174 -16.50 26.98 -12.31
CA LYS A 174 -16.67 27.98 -13.37
C LYS A 174 -18.00 28.72 -13.11
N GLY A 175 -17.95 29.89 -12.47
CA GLY A 175 -19.16 30.65 -12.14
C GLY A 175 -19.06 31.66 -11.00
N TYR A 176 -18.10 31.54 -10.07
CA TYR A 176 -18.09 32.39 -8.85
C TYR A 176 -16.88 33.31 -8.65
N CYS A 177 -15.98 33.45 -9.62
CA CYS A 177 -15.02 34.57 -9.61
C CYS A 177 -15.65 35.79 -10.27
N ARG A 178 -16.50 36.52 -9.53
CA ARG A 178 -16.81 37.90 -9.88
C ARG A 178 -15.62 38.75 -9.43
N CYS A 179 -14.67 38.96 -10.33
CA CYS A 179 -13.65 39.98 -10.13
C CYS A 179 -14.38 41.30 -9.87
N TYR A 180 -14.19 41.86 -8.67
CA TYR A 180 -14.59 43.22 -8.36
C TYR A 180 -13.67 44.15 -9.17
N SER A 181 -14.07 44.45 -10.40
CA SER A 181 -13.50 45.54 -11.18
C SER A 181 -14.34 46.79 -10.97
N SER A 182 -13.72 47.78 -10.32
CA SER A 182 -13.82 49.21 -10.64
C SER A 182 -15.15 49.94 -10.37
N GLY A 183 -15.04 50.98 -9.52
CA GLY A 183 -16.05 52.01 -9.27
C GLY A 183 -15.64 52.85 -8.09
#